data_AF-A0A5K1IVM0-F1
#
_entry.id   AF-A0A5K1IVM0-F1
#
_cell.length_a   1.000
_cell.length_b   1.000
_cell.length_c   1.000
_cell.angle_alpha   90.00
_cell.angle_beta   90.00
_cell.angle_gamma   90.00
#
_symmetry.space_group_name_H-M   'P 1'
#
loop_
_entity.id
_entity.type
_entity.pdbx_description
1 polymer ?
#
loop_
_entity_poly.entity_id
_entity_poly.type
_entity_poly.pdbx_seq_one_letter_code
_entity_poly.pdbx_strand_id
1 'polypeptide(L)'
;MADEIKESTEATAEATPKKKIDWKKKRLPIIIALVCVVTVVGVAGWAWHATPECCDTICHSTMGKYYNSFVNDTTTLAYKHKAAANNQCLGCHEATLPQMLHEVQMQLSGTYDMPFKKVTFTNEFCLQSGCHTGAGVMPGATESSTKDWSFDPHSTHHGVQQCNSCHRMHDQSVFTCAGCHQVGAWEGEGSLPEGWTMQDLGDGQQGGVPDGWTTPKNFQAAE
;
A
#
# COMPACT_ATOMS: atom_id res chain seq x y z
N MET A 1 23.36 -107.82 20.65
CA MET A 1 23.62 -107.57 22.08
C MET A 1 24.47 -106.32 22.11
N ALA A 2 23.80 -105.19 22.35
CA ALA A 2 23.91 -104.42 23.60
C ALA A 2 25.18 -103.57 23.56
N ASP A 3 25.10 -102.28 23.20
CA ASP A 3 24.71 -101.12 24.04
C ASP A 3 25.99 -100.28 24.24
N GLU A 4 26.03 -99.03 23.76
CA GLU A 4 25.98 -97.78 24.59
C GLU A 4 27.41 -97.20 24.83
N ILE A 5 27.76 -95.90 24.85
CA ILE A 5 27.17 -94.55 24.76
C ILE A 5 28.32 -93.59 24.36
N LYS A 6 28.04 -92.53 23.57
CA LYS A 6 28.23 -91.10 23.95
C LYS A 6 27.90 -90.15 22.80
N GLU A 7 26.64 -89.75 22.86
CA GLU A 7 26.04 -88.48 22.48
C GLU A 7 26.95 -87.25 22.61
N SER A 8 26.90 -86.37 21.61
CA SER A 8 27.00 -84.92 21.83
C SER A 8 25.89 -84.23 21.03
N THR A 9 25.04 -83.57 21.79
CA THR A 9 23.74 -83.01 21.49
C THR A 9 23.81 -81.70 20.69
N GLU A 10 22.73 -81.47 19.94
CA GLU A 10 22.22 -80.28 19.23
C GLU A 10 22.79 -78.88 19.50
N ALA A 11 22.80 -78.04 18.45
CA ALA A 11 22.08 -76.76 18.46
C ALA A 11 21.95 -76.19 17.03
N THR A 12 20.77 -76.39 16.42
CA THR A 12 20.32 -75.60 15.26
C THR A 12 20.01 -74.18 15.74
N ALA A 13 20.74 -73.19 15.22
CA ALA A 13 20.48 -71.78 15.51
C ALA A 13 19.20 -71.31 14.78
N GLU A 14 18.14 -71.03 15.53
CA GLU A 14 16.97 -70.30 15.06
C GLU A 14 17.33 -68.85 14.70
N ALA A 15 17.11 -68.47 13.44
CA ALA A 15 17.23 -67.09 12.99
C ALA A 15 15.99 -66.29 13.41
N THR A 16 16.14 -65.38 14.38
CA THR A 16 15.13 -64.36 14.71
C THR A 16 14.75 -63.51 13.47
N PRO A 17 13.45 -63.24 13.22
CA PRO A 17 13.04 -62.45 12.07
C PRO A 17 13.40 -60.97 12.26
N LYS A 18 14.21 -60.41 11.35
CA LYS A 18 14.45 -58.96 11.29
C LYS A 18 13.12 -58.26 11.00
N LYS A 19 12.57 -57.56 12.01
CA LYS A 19 11.41 -56.67 11.87
C LYS A 19 11.72 -55.66 10.75
N LYS A 20 11.06 -55.79 9.60
CA LYS A 20 11.18 -54.82 8.50
C LYS A 20 10.69 -53.48 9.02
N ILE A 21 11.61 -52.52 9.16
CA ILE A 21 11.28 -51.16 9.59
C ILE A 21 10.38 -50.56 8.51
N ASP A 22 9.11 -50.34 8.85
CA ASP A 22 8.10 -49.80 7.95
C ASP A 22 8.35 -48.31 7.74
N TRP A 23 9.20 -48.01 6.76
CA TRP A 23 9.74 -46.68 6.48
C TRP A 23 8.64 -45.65 6.15
N LYS A 24 7.48 -46.11 5.68
CA LYS A 24 6.29 -45.30 5.42
C LYS A 24 5.69 -44.72 6.71
N LYS A 25 5.71 -45.46 7.84
CA LYS A 25 5.21 -44.98 9.14
C LYS A 25 6.12 -43.94 9.79
N LYS A 26 7.42 -43.92 9.46
CA LYS A 26 8.38 -42.92 9.96
C LYS A 26 8.40 -41.62 9.14
N ARG A 27 8.03 -41.68 7.85
CA ARG A 27 7.93 -40.51 6.96
C ARG A 27 6.62 -39.75 7.12
N LEU A 28 5.52 -40.45 7.44
CA LEU A 28 4.21 -39.85 7.68
C LEU A 28 4.24 -38.68 8.69
N PRO A 29 4.86 -38.80 9.90
CA PRO A 29 4.94 -37.67 10.82
C PRO A 29 5.78 -36.50 10.29
N ILE A 30 6.82 -36.77 9.49
CA ILE A 30 7.65 -35.72 8.87
C ILE A 30 6.84 -34.97 7.80
N ILE A 31 6.07 -35.69 6.98
CA ILE A 31 5.19 -35.09 5.96
C ILE A 31 4.11 -34.25 6.63
N ILE A 32 3.47 -34.78 7.69
CA ILE A 32 2.47 -34.03 8.46
C ILE A 32 3.10 -32.77 9.06
N ALA A 33 4.29 -32.87 9.67
CA ALA A 33 4.99 -31.71 10.21
C ALA A 33 5.32 -30.67 9.12
N LEU A 34 5.81 -31.10 7.94
CA LEU A 34 6.08 -30.21 6.81
C LEU A 34 4.80 -29.52 6.33
N VAL A 35 3.72 -30.26 6.17
CA VAL A 35 2.42 -29.70 5.76
C VAL A 35 1.97 -28.68 6.81
N CYS A 36 2.01 -29.00 8.10
CA CYS A 36 1.66 -28.05 9.16
C CYS A 36 2.52 -26.78 9.09
N VAL A 37 3.83 -26.90 8.93
CA VAL A 37 4.74 -25.73 8.82
C VAL A 37 4.38 -24.89 7.60
N VAL A 38 4.21 -25.49 6.42
CA VAL A 38 3.84 -24.76 5.20
C VAL A 38 2.49 -24.08 5.35
N THR A 39 1.52 -24.72 6.00
CA THR A 39 0.20 -24.14 6.21
C THR A 39 0.27 -22.93 7.15
N VAL A 40 1.02 -23.05 8.26
CA VAL A 40 1.22 -21.95 9.22
C VAL A 40 1.94 -20.77 8.55
N VAL A 41 3.00 -21.03 7.80
CA VAL A 41 3.74 -19.99 7.07
C VAL A 41 2.86 -19.35 5.99
N GLY A 42 2.07 -20.14 5.27
CA GLY A 42 1.16 -19.64 4.23
C GLY A 42 0.10 -18.70 4.80
N VAL A 43 -0.53 -19.06 5.93
CA VAL A 43 -1.54 -18.20 6.58
C VAL A 43 -0.91 -16.93 7.16
N ALA A 44 0.23 -17.05 7.85
CA ALA A 44 0.92 -15.90 8.43
C ALA A 44 1.45 -14.95 7.35
N GLY A 45 2.09 -15.51 6.31
CA GLY A 45 2.57 -14.75 5.17
C GLY A 45 1.42 -14.07 4.43
N TRP A 46 0.25 -14.72 4.34
CA TRP A 46 -0.92 -14.11 3.73
C TRP A 46 -1.44 -12.91 4.54
N ALA A 47 -1.57 -13.04 5.85
CA ALA A 47 -2.01 -11.92 6.68
C ALA A 47 -0.99 -10.75 6.63
N TRP A 48 0.29 -11.07 6.55
CA TRP A 48 1.38 -10.09 6.52
C TRP A 48 1.48 -9.34 5.19
N HIS A 49 1.18 -9.97 4.05
CA HIS A 49 1.41 -9.40 2.72
C HIS A 49 0.69 -8.06 2.48
N ALA A 50 -0.41 -7.80 3.18
CA ALA A 50 -1.19 -6.57 3.04
C ALA A 50 -0.71 -5.45 3.98
N THR A 51 0.19 -5.74 4.90
CA THR A 51 0.65 -4.80 5.93
C THR A 51 1.71 -3.83 5.39
N PRO A 52 1.79 -2.60 5.91
CA PRO A 52 2.83 -1.64 5.55
C PRO A 52 4.24 -2.17 5.83
N GLU A 53 4.41 -2.93 6.91
CA GLU A 53 5.69 -3.54 7.30
C GLU A 53 6.17 -4.54 6.24
N CYS A 54 5.29 -5.30 5.61
CA CYS A 54 5.70 -6.19 4.52
C CYS A 54 6.25 -5.38 3.33
N CYS A 55 5.59 -4.30 2.95
CA CYS A 55 6.06 -3.43 1.87
C CYS A 55 7.40 -2.76 2.21
N ASP A 56 7.58 -2.27 3.44
CA ASP A 56 8.83 -1.67 3.87
C ASP A 56 9.95 -2.72 4.00
N THR A 57 9.71 -3.87 4.61
CA THR A 57 10.77 -4.86 4.83
C THR A 57 11.25 -5.53 3.55
N ILE A 58 10.35 -5.79 2.59
CA ILE A 58 10.72 -6.37 1.29
C ILE A 58 11.33 -5.31 0.37
N CYS A 59 10.84 -4.06 0.42
CA CYS A 59 11.18 -3.01 -0.54
C CYS A 59 11.78 -1.75 0.13
N HIS A 60 12.48 -1.87 1.27
CA HIS A 60 12.85 -0.77 2.17
C HIS A 60 13.45 0.47 1.48
N SER A 61 14.29 0.26 0.45
CA SER A 61 14.90 1.35 -0.31
C SER A 61 13.91 2.12 -1.19
N THR A 62 12.90 1.45 -1.72
CA THR A 62 11.94 1.99 -2.69
C THR A 62 10.64 2.43 -2.02
N MET A 63 10.19 1.73 -0.98
CA MET A 63 8.93 2.01 -0.29
C MET A 63 9.07 2.78 1.03
N GLY A 64 10.28 2.92 1.59
CA GLY A 64 10.47 3.47 2.94
C GLY A 64 9.90 4.89 3.15
N LYS A 65 9.99 5.78 2.15
CA LYS A 65 9.34 7.10 2.20
C LYS A 65 7.81 6.97 2.35
N TYR A 66 7.20 6.11 1.55
CA TYR A 66 5.75 5.92 1.51
C TYR A 66 5.26 5.25 2.78
N TYR A 67 6.00 4.24 3.27
CA TYR A 67 5.78 3.66 4.60
C TYR A 67 5.79 4.73 5.69
N ASN A 68 6.83 5.56 5.74
CA ASN A 68 6.96 6.60 6.75
C ASN A 68 5.79 7.59 6.70
N SER A 69 5.44 8.06 5.50
CA SER A 69 4.29 8.95 5.32
C SER A 69 2.96 8.32 5.76
N PHE A 70 2.76 7.01 5.58
CA PHE A 70 1.53 6.33 5.98
C PHE A 70 1.48 6.01 7.48
N VAL A 71 2.60 5.58 8.06
CA VAL A 71 2.65 5.03 9.43
C VAL A 71 2.94 6.11 10.47
N ASN A 72 3.83 7.06 10.17
CA ASN A 72 4.38 7.98 11.18
C ASN A 72 4.04 9.45 10.94
N ASP A 73 3.86 9.88 9.69
CA ASP A 73 3.67 11.30 9.37
C ASP A 73 2.20 11.74 9.48
N THR A 74 1.84 12.28 10.64
CA THR A 74 0.48 12.74 10.96
C THR A 74 -0.03 13.86 10.06
N THR A 75 0.85 14.53 9.32
CA THR A 75 0.46 15.66 8.46
C THR A 75 -0.08 15.21 7.11
N THR A 76 0.34 14.03 6.64
CA THR A 76 0.00 13.52 5.30
C THR A 76 -1.43 12.98 5.23
N LEU A 77 -2.01 12.98 4.02
CA LEU A 77 -3.33 12.40 3.79
C LEU A 77 -3.30 10.87 3.87
N ALA A 78 -2.19 10.23 3.50
CA ALA A 78 -2.00 8.79 3.63
C ALA A 78 -2.17 8.35 5.09
N TYR A 79 -1.51 9.03 6.04
CA TYR A 79 -1.70 8.76 7.47
C TYR A 79 -3.14 8.99 7.91
N LYS A 80 -3.75 10.10 7.49
CA LYS A 80 -5.14 10.43 7.85
C LYS A 80 -6.15 9.39 7.32
N HIS A 81 -5.83 8.70 6.23
CA HIS A 81 -6.66 7.64 5.64
C HIS A 81 -6.31 6.22 6.11
N LYS A 82 -5.27 6.04 6.94
CA LYS A 82 -4.83 4.70 7.35
C LYS A 82 -5.94 3.88 7.98
N ALA A 83 -6.82 4.50 8.78
CA ALA A 83 -7.94 3.80 9.41
C ALA A 83 -8.98 3.34 8.38
N ALA A 84 -9.30 4.17 7.39
CA ALA A 84 -10.21 3.81 6.29
C ALA A 84 -9.65 2.68 5.43
N ALA A 85 -8.31 2.61 5.30
CA ALA A 85 -7.60 1.55 4.60
C ALA A 85 -7.29 0.32 5.48
N ASN A 86 -7.92 0.17 6.66
CA ASN A 86 -7.63 -0.91 7.63
C ASN A 86 -6.14 -1.07 7.98
N ASN A 87 -5.40 0.04 7.96
CA ASN A 87 -3.96 0.12 8.15
C ASN A 87 -3.17 -0.74 7.15
N GLN A 88 -3.69 -0.92 5.93
CA GLN A 88 -3.10 -1.73 4.86
C GLN A 88 -2.86 -0.87 3.61
N CYS A 89 -1.69 -1.00 3.00
CA CYS A 89 -1.38 -0.31 1.73
C CYS A 89 -2.33 -0.75 0.62
N LEU A 90 -2.69 -2.04 0.60
CA LEU A 90 -3.60 -2.63 -0.37
C LEU A 90 -5.05 -2.15 -0.24
N GLY A 91 -5.39 -1.44 0.84
CA GLY A 91 -6.69 -0.77 0.95
C GLY A 91 -6.89 0.36 -0.07
N CYS A 92 -5.82 0.86 -0.67
CA CYS A 92 -5.87 1.80 -1.79
C CYS A 92 -5.06 1.32 -3.00
N HIS A 93 -3.93 0.65 -2.78
CA HIS A 93 -3.07 0.08 -3.82
C HIS A 93 -3.39 -1.38 -4.05
N GLU A 94 -4.56 -1.70 -4.58
CA GLU A 94 -4.88 -3.08 -4.91
C GLU A 94 -3.83 -3.65 -5.88
N ALA A 95 -3.20 -4.75 -5.48
CA ALA A 95 -2.24 -5.47 -6.28
C ALA A 95 -2.64 -6.94 -6.33
N THR A 96 -2.72 -7.48 -7.55
CA THR A 96 -2.89 -8.91 -7.76
C THR A 96 -1.59 -9.66 -7.45
N LEU A 97 -1.68 -10.95 -7.12
CA LEU A 97 -0.49 -11.77 -6.86
C LEU A 97 0.55 -11.74 -8.00
N PRO A 98 0.17 -11.81 -9.30
CA PRO A 98 1.13 -11.68 -10.38
C PRO A 98 1.83 -10.32 -10.41
N GLN A 99 1.13 -9.23 -10.07
CA GLN A 99 1.72 -7.89 -10.02
C GLN A 99 2.73 -7.79 -8.88
N MET A 100 2.38 -8.27 -7.69
CA MET A 100 3.29 -8.31 -6.53
C MET A 100 4.56 -9.12 -6.82
N LEU A 101 4.42 -10.28 -7.47
CA LEU A 101 5.58 -11.08 -7.89
C LEU A 101 6.46 -10.33 -8.89
N HIS A 102 5.85 -9.61 -9.82
CA HIS A 102 6.58 -8.80 -10.79
C HIS A 102 7.32 -7.64 -10.11
N GLU A 103 6.69 -6.94 -9.16
CA GLU A 103 7.30 -5.87 -8.39
C GLU A 103 8.51 -6.36 -7.58
N VAL A 104 8.40 -7.52 -6.92
CA VAL A 104 9.52 -8.15 -6.21
C VAL A 104 10.65 -8.51 -7.17
N GLN A 105 10.34 -9.05 -8.34
CA GLN A 105 11.34 -9.35 -9.35
C GLN A 105 12.08 -8.08 -9.79
N MET A 106 11.34 -7.01 -10.09
CA MET A 106 11.89 -5.71 -10.51
C MET A 106 12.77 -5.09 -9.42
N GLN A 107 12.35 -5.22 -8.15
CA GLN A 107 13.14 -4.78 -7.00
C GLN A 107 14.48 -5.53 -6.91
N LEU A 108 14.47 -6.85 -7.09
CA LEU A 108 15.67 -7.69 -7.03
C LEU A 108 16.62 -7.47 -8.21
N SER A 109 16.08 -7.25 -9.42
CA SER A 109 16.87 -6.97 -10.62
C SER A 109 17.33 -5.51 -10.71
N GLY A 110 16.77 -4.60 -9.90
CA GLY A 110 17.07 -3.17 -9.95
C GLY A 110 16.52 -2.47 -11.20
N THR A 111 15.57 -3.08 -11.91
CA THR A 111 15.06 -2.58 -13.19
C THR A 111 13.85 -1.67 -12.98
N TYR A 112 14.02 -0.57 -12.25
CA TYR A 112 12.95 0.40 -12.00
C TYR A 112 13.49 1.83 -12.04
N ASP A 113 12.61 2.77 -12.38
CA ASP A 113 12.92 4.20 -12.41
C ASP A 113 12.50 4.88 -11.10
N MET A 114 13.35 5.80 -10.63
CA MET A 114 13.06 6.66 -9.49
C MET A 114 13.00 8.14 -9.92
N PRO A 115 12.06 8.95 -9.39
CA PRO A 115 10.97 8.55 -8.50
C PRO A 115 9.92 7.69 -9.23
N PHE A 116 9.20 6.83 -8.49
CA PHE A 116 8.12 6.05 -9.07
C PHE A 116 7.07 6.94 -9.73
N LYS A 117 6.50 6.44 -10.82
CA LYS A 117 5.29 7.04 -11.40
C LYS A 117 4.19 7.05 -10.34
N LYS A 118 3.57 8.22 -10.17
CA LYS A 118 2.47 8.39 -9.23
C LYS A 118 1.25 7.62 -9.72
N VAL A 119 0.63 6.88 -8.81
CA VAL A 119 -0.73 6.37 -9.01
C VAL A 119 -1.70 7.52 -8.81
N THR A 120 -2.70 7.63 -9.67
CA THR A 120 -3.78 8.61 -9.56
C THR A 120 -5.09 7.91 -9.28
N PHE A 121 -5.89 8.47 -8.39
CA PHE A 121 -7.24 8.01 -8.08
C PHE A 121 -8.24 9.02 -8.60
N THR A 122 -9.29 8.55 -9.25
CA THR A 122 -10.33 9.44 -9.79
C THR A 122 -11.25 9.95 -8.66
N ASN A 123 -12.06 10.96 -8.98
CA ASN A 123 -13.10 11.42 -8.06
C ASN A 123 -14.01 10.29 -7.58
N GLU A 124 -14.38 9.36 -8.46
CA GLU A 124 -15.26 8.24 -8.13
C GLU A 124 -14.70 7.37 -7.02
N PHE A 125 -13.38 7.17 -6.95
CA PHE A 125 -12.73 6.42 -5.87
C PHE A 125 -12.87 7.13 -4.52
N CYS A 126 -12.64 8.44 -4.48
CA CYS A 126 -12.77 9.23 -3.25
C CYS A 126 -14.24 9.33 -2.80
N LEU A 127 -15.13 9.46 -3.78
CA LEU A 127 -16.57 9.63 -3.61
C LEU A 127 -17.31 8.28 -3.62
N GLN A 128 -16.69 7.22 -3.10
CA GLN A 128 -17.38 5.96 -2.86
C GLN A 128 -18.30 6.08 -1.62
N SER A 129 -19.35 5.26 -1.61
CA SER A 129 -20.28 5.20 -0.47
C SER A 129 -19.53 4.85 0.82
N GLY A 130 -19.77 5.63 1.88
CA GLY A 130 -19.06 5.49 3.16
C GLY A 130 -17.78 6.31 3.29
N CYS A 131 -17.35 7.01 2.22
CA CYS A 131 -16.21 7.91 2.23
C CYS A 131 -16.68 9.38 2.12
N HIS A 132 -16.52 10.02 0.95
CA HIS A 132 -16.75 11.45 0.78
C HIS A 132 -18.09 11.83 0.10
N THR A 133 -18.97 10.87 -0.19
CA THR A 133 -20.24 11.10 -0.92
C THR A 133 -21.23 12.06 -0.26
N GLY A 134 -21.14 12.28 1.05
CA GLY A 134 -22.07 13.13 1.81
C GLY A 134 -21.41 14.28 2.57
N ALA A 135 -20.10 14.50 2.38
CA ALA A 135 -19.33 15.44 3.21
C ALA A 135 -19.29 16.87 2.65
N GLY A 136 -20.18 17.24 1.72
CA GLY A 136 -20.11 18.56 1.09
C GLY A 136 -18.83 18.78 0.28
N VAL A 137 -18.20 17.74 -0.23
CA VAL A 137 -16.98 17.86 -1.05
C VAL A 137 -17.25 17.54 -2.51
N MET A 138 -18.52 17.31 -2.85
CA MET A 138 -18.94 17.05 -4.22
C MET A 138 -18.81 18.35 -5.04
N PRO A 139 -18.21 18.28 -6.24
CA PRO A 139 -18.16 19.40 -7.17
C PRO A 139 -19.57 19.96 -7.42
N GLY A 140 -19.81 21.21 -7.01
CA GLY A 140 -21.09 21.90 -7.21
C GLY A 140 -22.15 21.59 -6.16
N ALA A 141 -21.78 20.97 -5.04
CA ALA A 141 -22.68 20.87 -3.89
C ALA A 141 -23.03 22.28 -3.38
N THR A 142 -24.33 22.54 -3.25
CA THR A 142 -24.86 23.73 -2.54
C THR A 142 -24.48 23.75 -1.05
N GLU A 143 -23.96 22.63 -0.55
CA GLU A 143 -23.49 22.44 0.82
C GLU A 143 -21.99 22.10 0.85
N SER A 144 -21.17 22.83 0.09
CA SER A 144 -19.72 22.64 0.16
C SER A 144 -19.23 22.76 1.61
N SER A 145 -18.36 21.86 2.07
CA SER A 145 -17.71 21.93 3.39
C SER A 145 -16.85 23.19 3.56
N THR A 146 -16.54 23.84 2.44
CA THR A 146 -15.80 25.10 2.36
C THR A 146 -16.65 26.25 1.84
N LYS A 147 -17.99 26.11 1.80
CA LYS A 147 -18.91 27.16 1.30
C LYS A 147 -18.83 28.47 2.08
N ASP A 148 -18.51 28.39 3.38
CA ASP A 148 -18.46 29.53 4.29
C ASP A 148 -17.07 30.19 4.30
N TRP A 149 -16.12 29.66 3.53
CA TRP A 149 -14.83 30.32 3.30
C TRP A 149 -15.05 31.49 2.33
N SER A 150 -14.24 32.54 2.47
CA SER A 150 -14.19 33.65 1.49
C SER A 150 -13.93 33.18 0.06
N PHE A 151 -13.29 32.02 -0.08
CA PHE A 151 -13.09 31.32 -1.32
C PHE A 151 -13.38 29.82 -1.14
N ASP A 152 -14.31 29.28 -1.92
CA ASP A 152 -14.66 27.86 -1.91
C ASP A 152 -13.88 27.07 -2.99
N PRO A 153 -12.81 26.32 -2.62
CA PRO A 153 -12.01 25.54 -3.56
C PRO A 153 -12.77 24.35 -4.18
N HIS A 154 -13.93 23.96 -3.62
CA HIS A 154 -14.78 22.90 -4.17
C HIS A 154 -15.91 23.44 -5.07
N SER A 155 -15.94 24.76 -5.30
CA SER A 155 -16.87 25.36 -6.25
C SER A 155 -16.59 24.92 -7.69
N THR A 156 -17.63 24.92 -8.53
CA THR A 156 -17.54 24.50 -9.95
C THR A 156 -17.21 25.64 -10.90
N HIS A 157 -16.69 26.77 -10.40
CA HIS A 157 -16.40 27.93 -11.25
C HIS A 157 -15.41 27.61 -12.38
N HIS A 158 -14.48 26.69 -12.14
CA HIS A 158 -13.53 26.18 -13.14
C HIS A 158 -13.92 24.79 -13.68
N GLY A 159 -15.18 24.39 -13.54
CA GLY A 159 -15.63 23.03 -13.78
C GLY A 159 -15.29 22.08 -12.62
N VAL A 160 -15.55 20.80 -12.84
CA VAL A 160 -15.31 19.74 -11.85
C VAL A 160 -13.83 19.36 -11.84
N GLN A 161 -13.15 19.61 -10.73
CA GLN A 161 -11.73 19.26 -10.55
C GLN A 161 -11.54 17.85 -10.00
N GLN A 162 -10.43 17.22 -10.38
CA GLN A 162 -10.04 15.93 -9.81
C GLN A 162 -9.45 16.13 -8.41
N CYS A 163 -9.89 15.37 -7.41
CA CYS A 163 -9.40 15.46 -6.03
C CYS A 163 -7.87 15.34 -5.98
N ASN A 164 -7.31 14.42 -6.77
CA ASN A 164 -5.88 14.13 -6.84
C ASN A 164 -5.01 15.31 -7.36
N SER A 165 -5.62 16.35 -7.93
CA SER A 165 -4.90 17.51 -8.43
C SER A 165 -4.39 18.41 -7.30
N CYS A 166 -5.09 18.41 -6.15
CA CYS A 166 -4.75 19.18 -4.96
C CYS A 166 -4.40 18.26 -3.78
N HIS A 167 -5.21 17.22 -3.56
CA HIS A 167 -5.05 16.26 -2.45
C HIS A 167 -4.03 15.19 -2.81
N ARG A 168 -2.84 15.28 -2.21
CA ARG A 168 -1.76 14.30 -2.37
C ARG A 168 -1.67 13.43 -1.12
N MET A 169 -1.65 12.12 -1.31
CA MET A 169 -1.70 11.16 -0.20
C MET A 169 -0.38 11.10 0.56
N HIS A 170 0.70 10.72 -0.11
CA HIS A 170 2.02 10.52 0.49
C HIS A 170 2.95 11.75 0.42
N ASP A 171 2.56 12.76 -0.35
CA ASP A 171 3.27 14.04 -0.45
C ASP A 171 2.44 15.14 0.20
N GLN A 172 3.06 16.29 0.45
CA GLN A 172 2.34 17.47 0.88
C GLN A 172 1.26 17.85 -0.16
N SER A 173 0.02 18.04 0.30
CA SER A 173 -1.06 18.49 -0.57
C SER A 173 -0.83 19.93 -1.00
N VAL A 174 -1.25 20.24 -2.23
CA VAL A 174 -0.92 21.50 -2.89
C VAL A 174 -2.20 22.27 -3.17
N PHE A 175 -2.18 23.55 -2.87
CA PHE A 175 -3.26 24.46 -3.23
C PHE A 175 -3.05 25.01 -4.64
N THR A 176 -3.51 24.26 -5.65
CA THR A 176 -3.32 24.55 -7.08
C THR A 176 -3.89 25.92 -7.49
N CYS A 177 -4.94 26.39 -6.83
CA CYS A 177 -5.56 27.70 -7.09
C CYS A 177 -4.58 28.86 -6.88
N ALA A 178 -3.67 28.73 -5.91
CA ALA A 178 -2.62 29.73 -5.65
C ALA A 178 -1.63 29.89 -6.83
N GLY A 179 -1.65 28.97 -7.79
CA GLY A 179 -0.84 29.10 -9.00
C GLY A 179 -1.29 30.22 -9.93
N CYS A 180 -2.55 30.65 -9.83
CA CYS A 180 -3.12 31.72 -10.65
C CYS A 180 -3.71 32.86 -9.82
N HIS A 181 -4.24 32.53 -8.65
CA HIS A 181 -4.96 33.46 -7.80
C HIS A 181 -4.14 33.75 -6.57
N GLN A 182 -4.21 34.99 -6.07
CA GLN A 182 -3.65 35.33 -4.75
C GLN A 182 -4.52 34.79 -3.59
N VAL A 183 -5.44 33.86 -3.87
CA VAL A 183 -6.37 33.28 -2.90
C VAL A 183 -5.62 32.36 -1.94
N GLY A 184 -5.85 32.57 -0.65
CA GLY A 184 -5.29 31.77 0.44
C GLY A 184 -3.78 31.93 0.69
N ALA A 185 -3.14 32.92 0.06
CA ALA A 185 -1.72 33.22 0.23
C ALA A 185 -1.43 34.22 1.37
N TRP A 186 -2.45 34.83 1.99
CA TRP A 186 -2.28 35.85 3.02
C TRP A 186 -3.26 35.67 4.19
N GLU A 187 -2.80 36.00 5.39
CA GLU A 187 -3.61 36.00 6.61
C GLU A 187 -4.88 36.85 6.43
N GLY A 188 -6.05 36.25 6.65
CA GLY A 188 -7.34 36.96 6.65
C GLY A 188 -8.35 36.54 5.57
N GLU A 189 -7.93 35.86 4.50
CA GLU A 189 -8.82 35.39 3.42
C GLU A 189 -8.93 33.85 3.33
N GLY A 190 -8.51 33.16 4.39
CA GLY A 190 -8.41 31.70 4.48
C GLY A 190 -6.95 31.24 4.43
N SER A 191 -6.36 30.89 5.56
CA SER A 191 -5.01 30.32 5.59
C SER A 191 -4.98 28.96 4.89
N LEU A 192 -3.86 28.61 4.26
CA LEU A 192 -3.62 27.22 3.82
C LEU A 192 -3.87 26.25 4.99
N PRO A 193 -4.55 25.12 4.77
CA PRO A 193 -4.70 24.11 5.82
C PRO A 193 -3.33 23.65 6.32
N GLU A 194 -3.26 23.30 7.61
CA GLU A 194 -2.02 22.79 8.19
C GLU A 194 -1.49 21.58 7.39
N GLY A 195 -0.20 21.63 7.05
CA GLY A 195 0.44 20.59 6.23
C GLY A 195 0.18 20.71 4.72
N TRP A 196 -0.25 21.87 4.21
CA TRP A 196 -0.38 22.14 2.77
C TRP A 196 0.64 23.17 2.29
N THR A 197 0.99 23.12 1.01
CA THR A 197 1.87 24.08 0.35
C THR A 197 1.19 24.80 -0.80
N MET A 198 1.72 25.97 -1.14
CA MET A 198 1.42 26.60 -2.43
C MET A 198 2.09 25.82 -3.56
N GLN A 199 1.51 25.89 -4.75
CA GLN A 199 2.15 25.33 -5.93
C GLN A 199 3.40 26.14 -6.29
N ASP A 200 4.52 25.44 -6.48
CA ASP A 200 5.74 26.02 -7.04
C ASP A 200 5.51 26.27 -8.55
N LEU A 201 5.66 27.53 -8.96
CA LEU A 201 5.46 27.98 -10.35
C LEU A 201 6.76 28.02 -11.14
N GLY A 202 7.90 27.69 -10.51
CA GLY A 202 9.23 27.86 -11.07
C GLY A 202 9.91 29.16 -10.59
N ASP A 203 11.22 29.26 -10.80
CA ASP A 203 12.04 30.45 -10.54
C ASP A 203 12.00 30.99 -9.09
N GLY A 204 11.70 30.13 -8.11
CA GLY A 204 11.63 30.51 -6.69
C GLY A 204 10.35 31.28 -6.33
N GLN A 205 9.37 31.34 -7.22
CA GLN A 205 8.07 31.96 -6.95
C GLN A 205 7.09 30.92 -6.41
N GLN A 206 6.57 31.18 -5.21
CA GLN A 206 5.47 30.43 -4.60
C GLN A 206 4.23 31.32 -4.61
N GLY A 207 3.29 31.04 -5.53
CA GLY A 207 1.99 31.69 -5.65
C GLY A 207 1.98 33.21 -5.92
N GLY A 208 1.60 33.59 -7.15
CA GLY A 208 1.35 34.99 -7.54
C GLY A 208 1.78 35.24 -8.98
N VAL A 209 0.83 35.19 -9.92
CA VAL A 209 1.12 35.46 -11.34
C VAL A 209 1.69 36.88 -11.47
N PRO A 210 2.92 37.06 -11.99
CA PRO A 210 3.46 38.39 -12.28
C PRO A 210 2.69 39.09 -13.41
N ASP A 211 2.67 40.42 -13.38
CA ASP A 211 1.97 41.22 -14.38
C ASP A 211 2.42 40.89 -15.83
N GLY A 212 1.46 40.42 -16.63
CA GLY A 212 1.59 40.27 -18.08
C GLY A 212 1.60 38.85 -18.65
N TRP A 213 1.40 37.80 -17.85
CA TRP A 213 1.39 36.40 -18.36
C TRP A 213 0.05 35.67 -18.22
N THR A 214 -0.37 35.03 -19.33
CA THR A 214 -1.49 34.08 -19.40
C THR A 214 -1.06 32.70 -18.91
N THR A 215 -1.86 32.07 -18.04
CA THR A 215 -1.68 30.69 -17.60
C THR A 215 -1.86 29.69 -18.74
N PRO A 216 -0.85 28.89 -19.15
CA PRO A 216 -1.04 27.88 -20.18
C PRO A 216 -0.98 26.45 -19.63
N LYS A 217 -2.14 25.80 -19.79
CA LYS A 217 -2.36 24.38 -20.15
C LYS A 217 -1.88 23.31 -19.17
N ASN A 218 -2.81 22.89 -18.29
CA ASN A 218 -3.06 21.46 -18.01
C ASN A 218 -4.44 21.19 -17.35
N PHE A 219 -5.45 22.05 -17.54
CA PHE A 219 -6.84 21.61 -17.42
C PHE A 219 -7.29 20.99 -18.74
N GLN A 220 -6.77 19.81 -19.07
CA GLN A 220 -7.62 18.88 -19.80
C GLN A 220 -8.56 18.30 -18.75
N ALA A 221 -9.73 18.95 -18.62
CA ALA A 221 -10.91 18.25 -18.15
C ALA A 221 -11.06 17.05 -19.10
N ALA A 222 -10.70 15.86 -18.61
CA ALA A 222 -11.09 14.64 -19.27
C ALA A 222 -12.62 14.55 -19.12
N GLU A 223 -13.31 14.48 -20.25
CA GLU A 223 -14.71 14.04 -20.35
C GLU A 223 -14.88 12.62 -19.78
#